data_AF-A0A5J4Q307-F1
#
_entry.id   AF-A0A5J4Q307-F1
#
_cell.length_a   1.000
_cell.length_b   1.000
_cell.length_c   1.000
_cell.angle_alpha   90.00
_cell.angle_beta   90.00
_cell.angle_gamma   90.00
#
_symmetry.space_group_name_H-M   'P 1'
#
loop_
_entity.id
_entity.type
_entity.pdbx_description
1 polymer ?
#
loop_
_entity_poly.entity_id
_entity_poly.type
_entity_poly.pdbx_seq_one_letter_code
_entity_poly.pdbx_strand_id
1 'polypeptide(L)'
;LEQVDESKIDMFINDLIYGTIAGGNKEVFEYILNWIAFIAQNPGQKTRTAIILQGLQRIGKNRFTDAISEMFSRYSQPNISTIEEFTGTFNSVVEKIIFAVLNEMMNYNESKKGTAQALKTIITDKTIRINEKNQPRRRAENVINTIIVTNNEYPIQLDNSD
;
A
#
# COMPACT_ATOMS: atom_id res chain seq x y z
N LEU A 1 -18.74 10.08 20.25
CA LEU A 1 -17.47 10.77 19.94
C LEU A 1 -16.84 11.10 21.28
N GLU A 2 -16.37 10.05 21.95
CA GLU A 2 -15.58 10.14 23.17
C GLU A 2 -14.32 10.98 22.90
N GLN A 3 -13.79 11.61 23.96
CA GLN A 3 -12.68 12.56 23.90
C GLN A 3 -11.59 12.12 22.92
N VAL A 4 -11.51 12.84 21.80
CA VAL A 4 -10.38 12.75 20.88
C VAL A 4 -9.16 13.26 21.63
N ASP A 5 -8.13 12.42 21.71
CA ASP A 5 -6.86 12.79 22.33
C ASP A 5 -5.99 13.52 21.30
N GLU A 6 -6.11 14.84 21.28
CA GLU A 6 -5.37 15.71 20.36
C GLU A 6 -3.85 15.49 20.43
N SER A 7 -3.32 15.10 21.59
CA SER A 7 -1.88 14.82 21.73
C SER A 7 -1.44 13.60 20.93
N LYS A 8 -2.29 12.58 20.83
CA LYS A 8 -2.01 11.39 20.01
C LYS A 8 -2.13 11.70 18.53
N ILE A 9 -3.07 12.56 18.14
CA ILE A 9 -3.22 13.02 16.76
C ILE A 9 -1.98 13.82 16.36
N ASP A 10 -1.57 14.77 17.19
CA ASP A 10 -0.39 15.59 16.97
C ASP A 10 0.87 14.73 16.80
N MET A 11 1.10 13.78 17.71
CA MET A 11 2.23 12.85 17.63
C MET A 11 2.18 11.98 16.36
N PHE A 12 0.99 11.53 15.95
CA PHE A 12 0.85 10.76 14.71
C PHE A 12 1.15 11.62 13.47
N ILE A 13 0.63 12.83 13.40
CA ILE A 13 0.79 13.70 12.23
C ILE A 13 2.20 14.30 12.18
N ASN A 14 2.63 14.95 13.25
CA ASN A 14 3.86 15.75 13.25
C ASN A 14 5.11 14.91 13.51
N ASP A 15 5.12 14.02 14.50
CA ASP A 15 6.33 13.24 14.80
C ASP A 15 6.49 12.06 13.84
N LEU A 16 5.42 11.29 13.63
CA LEU A 16 5.48 10.11 12.77
C LEU A 16 5.42 10.47 11.29
N ILE A 17 4.33 11.08 10.79
CA ILE A 17 4.21 11.31 9.35
C ILE A 17 5.21 12.39 8.87
N TYR A 18 5.23 13.57 9.48
CA TYR A 18 6.13 14.64 9.04
C TYR A 18 7.60 14.36 9.41
N GLY A 19 7.88 14.13 10.69
CA GLY A 19 9.26 13.95 11.18
C GLY A 19 9.91 12.68 10.64
N THR A 20 9.22 11.55 10.72
CA THR A 20 9.83 10.23 10.48
C THR A 20 9.60 9.72 9.05
N ILE A 21 8.36 9.70 8.57
CA ILE A 21 8.03 9.14 7.25
C ILE A 21 8.42 10.09 6.12
N ALA A 22 8.12 11.38 6.25
CA ALA A 22 8.48 12.40 5.27
C ALA A 22 9.90 12.96 5.49
N GLY A 23 10.57 12.59 6.60
CA GLY A 23 11.93 13.05 6.91
C GLY A 23 12.03 14.57 7.07
N GLY A 24 10.97 15.23 7.55
CA GLY A 24 10.88 16.69 7.64
C GLY A 24 10.66 17.40 6.30
N ASN A 25 10.41 16.68 5.20
CA ASN A 25 10.08 17.28 3.91
C ASN A 25 8.59 17.61 3.83
N LYS A 26 8.28 18.90 3.77
CA LYS A 26 6.90 19.40 3.72
C LYS A 26 6.12 18.94 2.49
N GLU A 27 6.73 18.93 1.31
CA GLU A 27 6.06 18.52 0.07
C GLU A 27 5.70 17.03 0.09
N VAL A 28 6.61 16.18 0.57
CA VAL A 28 6.37 14.74 0.75
C VAL A 28 5.28 14.50 1.78
N PHE A 29 5.32 15.22 2.90
CA PHE A 29 4.30 15.15 3.94
C PHE A 29 2.91 15.51 3.42
N GLU A 30 2.78 16.63 2.71
CA GLU A 30 1.52 17.07 2.09
C GLU A 30 1.04 16.06 1.05
N TYR A 31 1.93 15.50 0.24
CA TYR A 31 1.58 14.45 -0.72
C TYR A 31 1.02 13.20 -0.01
N ILE A 32 1.67 12.72 1.05
CA ILE A 32 1.21 11.56 1.82
C ILE A 32 -0.19 11.82 2.40
N LEU A 33 -0.40 12.97 3.04
CA LEU A 33 -1.71 13.30 3.62
C LEU A 33 -2.80 13.42 2.55
N ASN A 34 -2.52 14.10 1.43
CA ASN A 34 -3.47 14.21 0.33
C ASN A 34 -3.78 12.86 -0.32
N TRP A 35 -2.78 11.98 -0.42
CA TRP A 35 -2.95 10.63 -0.94
C TRP A 35 -3.88 9.79 -0.04
N ILE A 36 -3.67 9.82 1.29
CA ILE A 36 -4.55 9.14 2.26
C ILE A 36 -5.96 9.74 2.23
N ALA A 37 -6.06 11.07 2.22
CA ALA A 37 -7.34 11.78 2.18
C ALA A 37 -8.14 11.45 0.92
N PHE A 38 -7.49 11.40 -0.24
CA PHE A 38 -8.13 11.02 -1.50
C PHE A 38 -8.76 9.63 -1.41
N ILE A 39 -8.05 8.64 -0.88
CA ILE A 39 -8.54 7.26 -0.76
C ILE A 39 -9.73 7.19 0.21
N ALA A 40 -9.63 7.88 1.35
CA ALA A 40 -10.69 7.91 2.36
C ALA A 40 -11.97 8.60 1.84
N GLN A 41 -11.83 9.69 1.07
CA GLN A 41 -12.94 10.47 0.55
C GLN A 41 -13.55 9.87 -0.73
N ASN A 42 -12.78 9.09 -1.49
CA ASN A 42 -13.21 8.50 -2.76
C ASN A 42 -13.10 6.96 -2.71
N PRO A 43 -13.83 6.28 -1.80
CA PRO A 43 -13.79 4.82 -1.70
C PRO A 43 -14.24 4.20 -3.03
N GLY A 44 -13.38 3.37 -3.62
CA GLY A 44 -13.61 2.79 -4.96
C GLY A 44 -12.81 3.48 -6.07
N GLN A 45 -12.11 4.58 -5.79
CA GLN A 45 -11.12 5.14 -6.71
C GLN A 45 -9.70 4.73 -6.34
N LYS A 46 -8.86 4.64 -7.37
CA LYS A 46 -7.45 4.27 -7.25
C LYS A 46 -6.59 5.45 -7.63
N THR A 47 -5.59 5.74 -6.83
CA THR A 47 -4.61 6.82 -7.07
C THR A 47 -3.71 6.52 -8.27
N ARG A 48 -3.58 5.25 -8.64
CA ARG A 48 -2.64 4.75 -9.67
C ARG A 48 -1.18 5.04 -9.35
N THR A 49 -0.90 5.33 -8.08
CA THR A 49 0.43 5.53 -7.54
C THR A 49 0.62 4.62 -6.33
N ALA A 50 1.86 4.26 -6.06
CA ALA A 50 2.24 3.56 -4.84
C ALA A 50 3.26 4.42 -4.08
N ILE A 51 3.15 4.45 -2.76
CA ILE A 51 4.16 5.07 -1.90
C ILE A 51 5.14 3.98 -1.46
N ILE A 52 6.44 4.23 -1.62
CA ILE A 52 7.50 3.32 -1.18
C ILE A 52 8.13 3.89 0.10
N LEU A 53 8.04 3.14 1.19
CA LEU A 53 8.69 3.44 2.46
C LEU A 53 9.97 2.64 2.59
N GLN A 54 11.08 3.32 2.33
CA GLN A 54 12.44 2.77 2.40
C GLN A 54 13.14 3.25 3.67
N GLY A 55 13.88 2.35 4.32
CA GLY A 55 14.67 2.69 5.52
C GLY A 55 14.92 1.48 6.40
N LEU A 56 15.58 1.65 7.53
CA LEU A 56 15.83 0.57 8.48
C LEU A 56 14.53 0.01 9.06
N GLN A 57 14.57 -1.25 9.51
CA GLN A 57 13.46 -1.83 10.26
C GLN A 57 13.27 -1.07 11.58
N ARG A 58 12.03 -1.06 12.11
CA ARG A 58 11.67 -0.47 13.42
C ARG A 58 11.75 1.06 13.53
N ILE A 59 11.82 1.78 12.41
CA ILE A 59 11.74 3.26 12.40
C ILE A 59 10.29 3.79 12.38
N GLY A 60 9.27 2.97 12.63
CA GLY A 60 7.86 3.41 12.63
C GLY A 60 7.08 3.23 11.32
N LYS A 61 7.70 2.72 10.24
CA LYS A 61 7.01 2.39 8.96
C LYS A 61 5.74 1.54 9.17
N ASN A 62 5.85 0.46 9.94
CA ASN A 62 4.71 -0.40 10.23
C ASN A 62 3.65 0.33 11.07
N ARG A 63 4.06 1.16 12.04
CA ARG A 63 3.10 1.89 12.87
C ARG A 63 2.25 2.86 12.04
N PHE A 64 2.86 3.49 11.05
CA PHE A 64 2.17 4.33 10.08
C PHE A 64 1.19 3.53 9.23
N THR A 65 1.62 2.41 8.64
CA THR A 65 0.75 1.57 7.80
C THR A 65 -0.35 0.85 8.58
N ASP A 66 -0.09 0.48 9.84
CA ASP A 66 -1.05 -0.16 10.74
C ASP A 66 -2.22 0.80 11.03
N ALA A 67 -1.91 2.06 11.34
CA ALA A 67 -2.93 3.08 11.60
C ALA A 67 -3.84 3.32 10.38
N ILE A 68 -3.26 3.38 9.18
CA ILE A 68 -4.03 3.51 7.92
C ILE A 68 -4.86 2.24 7.68
N SER A 69 -4.29 1.06 7.91
CA SER A 69 -5.01 -0.21 7.76
C SER A 69 -6.20 -0.28 8.72
N GLU A 70 -6.02 0.14 9.97
CA GLU A 70 -7.09 0.21 10.97
C GLU A 70 -8.21 1.16 10.54
N MET A 71 -7.87 2.31 9.93
CA MET A 71 -8.83 3.26 9.37
C MET A 71 -9.72 2.63 8.28
N PHE A 72 -9.16 1.76 7.43
CA PHE A 72 -9.91 1.04 6.40
C PHE A 72 -10.47 -0.31 6.87
N SER A 73 -10.07 -0.78 8.05
CA SER A 73 -10.54 -1.99 8.72
C SER A 73 -10.55 -3.20 7.76
N ARG A 74 -11.69 -3.89 7.63
CA ARG A 74 -11.90 -5.06 6.75
C ARG A 74 -11.63 -4.82 5.27
N TYR A 75 -11.50 -3.55 4.84
CA TYR A 75 -11.15 -3.19 3.46
C TYR A 75 -9.64 -2.97 3.29
N SER A 76 -8.84 -3.31 4.30
CA SER A 76 -7.39 -3.29 4.24
C SER A 76 -6.79 -4.70 4.23
N GLN A 77 -5.64 -4.83 3.59
CA GLN A 77 -4.71 -5.94 3.79
C GLN A 77 -3.41 -5.41 4.39
N PRO A 78 -3.23 -5.47 5.72
CA PRO A 78 -2.13 -4.80 6.44
C PRO A 78 -0.77 -5.45 6.21
N ASN A 79 -0.72 -6.65 5.65
CA ASN A 79 0.54 -7.33 5.37
C ASN A 79 0.36 -8.38 4.27
N ILE A 80 0.61 -7.96 3.04
CA ILE A 80 0.82 -8.89 1.93
C ILE A 80 2.32 -9.10 1.84
N SER A 81 2.73 -10.38 1.88
CA SER A 81 4.14 -10.79 1.93
C SER A 81 4.65 -11.42 0.63
N THR A 82 3.73 -11.91 -0.22
CA THR A 82 4.10 -12.46 -1.53
C THR A 82 3.17 -11.98 -2.66
N ILE A 83 3.73 -11.75 -3.86
CA ILE A 83 2.98 -11.18 -5.00
C ILE A 83 1.90 -12.15 -5.50
N GLU A 84 2.05 -13.43 -5.18
CA GLU A 84 1.13 -14.51 -5.49
C GLU A 84 -0.24 -14.30 -4.83
N GLU A 85 -0.35 -13.51 -3.75
CA GLU A 85 -1.67 -13.14 -3.20
C GLU A 85 -2.50 -12.32 -4.20
N PHE A 86 -1.85 -11.59 -5.11
CA PHE A 86 -2.51 -10.87 -6.21
C PHE A 86 -2.57 -11.69 -7.50
N THR A 87 -1.50 -12.39 -7.84
CA THR A 87 -1.30 -12.98 -9.19
C THR A 87 -1.45 -14.50 -9.23
N GLY A 88 -1.47 -15.15 -8.07
CA GLY A 88 -1.48 -16.59 -7.93
C GLY A 88 -2.80 -17.23 -8.37
N THR A 89 -2.83 -18.55 -8.28
CA THR A 89 -4.00 -19.34 -8.70
C THR A 89 -5.25 -18.96 -7.92
N PHE A 90 -5.15 -18.61 -6.63
CA PHE A 90 -6.29 -18.16 -5.84
C PHE A 90 -5.97 -16.82 -5.20
N ASN A 91 -6.76 -15.79 -5.53
CA ASN A 91 -6.46 -14.40 -5.20
C ASN A 91 -7.72 -13.63 -4.77
N SER A 92 -8.73 -14.31 -4.22
CA SER A 92 -9.94 -13.64 -3.72
C SER A 92 -9.67 -12.74 -2.51
N VAL A 93 -8.53 -12.89 -1.83
CA VAL A 93 -8.12 -12.07 -0.68
C VAL A 93 -7.98 -10.58 -1.02
N VAL A 94 -7.70 -10.26 -2.29
CA VAL A 94 -7.55 -8.87 -2.76
C VAL A 94 -8.85 -8.30 -3.36
N GLU A 95 -9.91 -9.09 -3.45
CA GLU A 95 -11.20 -8.61 -3.91
C GLU A 95 -11.84 -7.67 -2.87
N LYS A 96 -12.36 -6.52 -3.32
CA LYS A 96 -12.97 -5.47 -2.46
C LYS A 96 -12.01 -4.81 -1.47
N ILE A 97 -10.70 -4.99 -1.62
CA ILE A 97 -9.69 -4.30 -0.82
C ILE A 97 -9.46 -2.88 -1.38
N ILE A 98 -9.43 -1.89 -0.50
CA ILE A 98 -9.18 -0.47 -0.82
C ILE A 98 -7.73 -0.10 -0.53
N PHE A 99 -7.11 -0.70 0.49
CA PHE A 99 -5.76 -0.40 0.91
C PHE A 99 -4.97 -1.69 1.17
N ALA A 100 -3.73 -1.76 0.69
CA ALA A 100 -2.87 -2.90 0.98
C ALA A 100 -1.43 -2.47 1.25
N VAL A 101 -0.80 -3.15 2.20
CA VAL A 101 0.60 -2.95 2.55
C VAL A 101 1.40 -4.12 2.00
N LEU A 102 2.40 -3.80 1.17
CA LEU A 102 3.26 -4.77 0.53
C LEU A 102 4.60 -4.79 1.25
N ASN A 103 4.82 -5.78 2.10
CA ASN A 103 6.00 -5.83 2.97
C ASN A 103 7.05 -6.78 2.40
N GLU A 104 8.28 -6.29 2.20
CA GLU A 104 9.45 -7.07 1.76
C GLU A 104 9.30 -7.84 0.44
N MET A 105 8.25 -7.56 -0.34
CA MET A 105 7.94 -8.17 -1.65
C MET A 105 9.09 -8.18 -2.65
N MET A 106 9.98 -7.21 -2.53
CA MET A 106 11.07 -6.99 -3.48
C MET A 106 12.34 -7.79 -3.18
N ASN A 107 12.34 -8.60 -2.12
CA ASN A 107 13.46 -9.46 -1.74
C ASN A 107 13.49 -10.81 -2.49
N TYR A 108 12.48 -11.10 -3.33
CA TYR A 108 12.42 -12.37 -4.06
C TYR A 108 13.43 -12.41 -5.23
N ASN A 109 14.40 -13.32 -5.11
CA ASN A 109 15.48 -13.55 -6.07
C ASN A 109 15.00 -14.20 -7.39
N GLU A 110 13.80 -14.78 -7.44
CA GLU A 110 13.24 -15.35 -8.66
C GLU A 110 12.42 -14.31 -9.43
N SER A 111 13.12 -13.60 -10.32
CA SER A 111 12.61 -12.64 -11.30
C SER A 111 12.05 -11.31 -10.75
N LYS A 112 12.93 -10.46 -10.18
CA LYS A 112 12.62 -9.05 -9.86
C LYS A 112 11.83 -8.30 -10.95
N LYS A 113 12.09 -8.63 -12.23
CA LYS A 113 11.36 -8.07 -13.39
C LYS A 113 9.89 -8.50 -13.46
N GLY A 114 9.59 -9.77 -13.20
CA GLY A 114 8.22 -10.30 -13.20
C GLY A 114 7.39 -9.68 -12.08
N THR A 115 7.94 -9.61 -10.88
CA THR A 115 7.31 -8.95 -9.73
C THR A 115 7.10 -7.46 -9.97
N ALA A 116 8.09 -6.74 -10.50
CA ALA A 116 7.95 -5.32 -10.81
C ALA A 116 6.84 -5.07 -11.85
N GLN A 117 6.78 -5.89 -12.91
CA GLN A 117 5.72 -5.76 -13.92
C GLN A 117 4.34 -6.07 -13.34
N ALA A 118 4.22 -7.12 -12.53
CA ALA A 118 2.97 -7.46 -11.85
C ALA A 118 2.51 -6.33 -10.92
N LEU A 119 3.43 -5.74 -10.15
CA LEU A 119 3.14 -4.60 -9.29
C LEU A 119 2.67 -3.38 -10.09
N LYS A 120 3.35 -3.05 -11.21
CA LYS A 120 2.91 -1.99 -12.12
C LYS A 120 1.45 -2.22 -12.53
N THR A 121 1.12 -3.41 -13.00
CA THR A 121 -0.26 -3.78 -13.38
C THR A 121 -1.25 -3.66 -12.21
N ILE A 122 -0.91 -4.16 -11.01
CA ILE A 122 -1.78 -4.05 -9.82
C ILE A 122 -2.03 -2.59 -9.45
N ILE A 123 -1.02 -1.72 -9.59
CA ILE A 123 -1.10 -0.30 -9.25
C ILE A 123 -1.90 0.47 -10.31
N THR A 124 -1.76 0.17 -11.60
CA THR A 124 -2.32 1.02 -12.67
C THR A 124 -3.66 0.53 -13.22
N ASP A 125 -3.87 -0.80 -13.30
CA ASP A 125 -5.05 -1.38 -13.95
C ASP A 125 -6.32 -1.15 -13.13
N LYS A 126 -7.41 -0.84 -13.84
CA LYS A 126 -8.74 -0.63 -13.25
C LYS A 126 -9.48 -1.92 -12.90
N THR A 127 -9.03 -3.07 -13.42
CA THR A 127 -9.70 -4.36 -13.20
C THR A 127 -8.70 -5.42 -12.81
N ILE A 128 -9.11 -6.32 -11.93
CA ILE A 128 -8.34 -7.49 -11.54
C ILE A 128 -9.16 -8.76 -11.82
N ARG A 129 -8.49 -9.83 -12.24
CA ARG A 129 -9.14 -11.14 -12.40
C ARG A 129 -9.13 -11.85 -11.06
N ILE A 130 -10.30 -12.23 -10.57
CA ILE A 130 -10.46 -12.97 -9.33
C ILE A 130 -10.70 -14.44 -9.66
N ASN A 131 -9.89 -15.30 -9.05
CA ASN A 131 -10.06 -16.74 -9.04
C ASN A 131 -10.22 -17.20 -7.58
N GLU A 132 -11.45 -17.55 -7.22
CA GLU A 132 -11.78 -18.06 -5.90
C GLU A 132 -11.98 -19.58 -5.99
N LYS A 133 -11.55 -20.31 -4.96
CA LYS A 133 -11.62 -21.77 -4.97
C LYS A 133 -13.08 -22.24 -5.07
N ASN A 134 -13.34 -23.16 -5.98
CA ASN A 134 -14.68 -23.71 -6.26
C ASN A 134 -15.70 -22.68 -6.75
N GLN A 135 -15.25 -21.53 -7.28
CA GLN A 135 -16.11 -20.50 -7.86
C GLN A 135 -15.69 -20.19 -9.30
N PRO A 136 -16.62 -19.76 -10.16
CA PRO A 136 -16.28 -19.26 -11.48
C PRO A 136 -15.34 -18.05 -11.39
N ARG A 137 -14.36 -18.00 -12.29
CA ARG A 137 -13.49 -16.84 -12.45
C ARG A 137 -14.31 -15.63 -12.87
N ARG A 138 -14.02 -14.48 -12.29
CA ARG A 138 -14.71 -13.22 -12.56
C ARG A 138 -13.74 -12.06 -12.71
N ARG A 139 -14.20 -10.97 -13.32
CA ARG A 139 -13.51 -9.68 -13.29
C ARG A 139 -14.10 -8.86 -12.15
N ALA A 140 -13.25 -8.21 -11.38
CA ALA A 140 -13.62 -7.27 -10.34
C ALA A 140 -12.94 -5.92 -10.60
N GLU A 141 -13.50 -4.86 -10.05
CA GLU A 141 -12.85 -3.55 -10.02
C GLU A 141 -11.63 -3.59 -9.11
N ASN A 142 -10.51 -3.03 -9.57
CA ASN A 142 -9.27 -2.97 -8.83
C ASN A 142 -9.11 -1.59 -8.19
N VAL A 143 -9.61 -1.45 -6.97
CA VAL A 143 -9.65 -0.17 -6.23
C VAL A 143 -8.54 -0.09 -5.15
N ILE A 144 -7.61 -1.03 -5.17
CA ILE A 144 -6.55 -1.19 -4.17
C ILE A 144 -5.49 -0.09 -4.29
N ASN A 145 -5.17 0.61 -3.22
CA ASN A 145 -4.07 1.56 -3.14
C ASN A 145 -2.97 0.97 -2.26
N THR A 146 -1.71 1.08 -2.67
CA THR A 146 -0.63 0.34 -2.05
C THR A 146 0.45 1.21 -1.42
N ILE A 147 0.90 0.81 -0.23
CA ILE A 147 2.17 1.24 0.35
C ILE A 147 3.12 0.04 0.31
N ILE A 148 4.32 0.24 -0.23
CA ILE A 148 5.38 -0.77 -0.27
C ILE A 148 6.36 -0.47 0.85
N VAL A 149 6.56 -1.40 1.77
CA VAL A 149 7.52 -1.27 2.87
C VAL A 149 8.72 -2.16 2.58
N THR A 150 9.91 -1.57 2.59
CA THR A 150 11.15 -2.29 2.26
C THR A 150 12.33 -1.79 3.08
N ASN A 151 13.24 -2.71 3.39
CA ASN A 151 14.54 -2.41 3.97
C ASN A 151 15.67 -2.44 2.92
N ASN A 152 15.35 -2.81 1.68
CA ASN A 152 16.31 -2.90 0.59
C ASN A 152 16.63 -1.50 0.03
N GLU A 153 17.91 -1.21 -0.24
CA GLU A 153 18.35 0.05 -0.84
C GLU A 153 17.85 0.24 -2.28
N TYR A 154 17.63 -0.87 -3.00
CA TYR A 154 17.14 -0.89 -4.38
C TYR A 154 15.90 -1.79 -4.49
N PRO A 155 14.74 -1.33 -3.99
CA PRO A 155 13.55 -2.15 -3.94
C PRO A 155 13.01 -2.46 -5.34
N ILE A 156 12.97 -1.50 -6.27
CA ILE A 156 12.43 -1.73 -7.63
C ILE A 156 13.38 -1.13 -8.65
N GLN A 157 13.62 -1.85 -9.76
CA GLN A 157 14.20 -1.25 -10.95
C GLN A 157 13.13 -0.34 -11.56
N LEU A 158 13.21 0.95 -11.26
CA LEU A 158 12.38 1.97 -11.88
C LEU A 158 12.93 2.19 -13.29
N ASP A 159 12.11 1.95 -14.30
CA ASP A 159 12.44 2.37 -15.66
C ASP A 159 12.21 3.89 -15.72
N ASN A 160 13.27 4.68 -15.91
CA ASN A 160 13.18 6.15 -16.03
C ASN A 160 12.56 6.60 -17.37
N SER A 161 11.80 5.74 -18.03
CA SER A 161 11.12 6.03 -19.29
C SER A 161 9.64 6.24 -19.01
N ASP A 162 9.31 7.36 -18.39
CA ASP A 162 8.03 8.08 -18.43
C ASP A 162 8.23 9.49 -17.85
#